data_AF-A0A969S472-F1
#
_entry.id   AF-A0A969S472-F1
#
_cell.length_a   1.000
_cell.length_b   1.000
_cell.length_c   1.000
_cell.angle_alpha   90.00
_cell.angle_beta   90.00
_cell.angle_gamma   90.00
#
_symmetry.space_group_name_H-M   'P 1'
#
loop_
_entity.id
_entity.type
_entity.pdbx_description
1 polymer ?
#
loop_
_entity_poly.entity_id
_entity_poly.type
_entity_poly.pdbx_seq_one_letter_code
_entity_poly.pdbx_strand_id
1 'polypeptide(L)'
;MVEVSRNDAAKLLKAIADFQEDMAKLRSPLVDVASKDVAKRFRSSPRVRATAQVYGGVQWARLSEGYLRSRPDRVTGTQLIDSGLLRRSFLEGRPGNITIASKNELRFGSNLERAVVQHRRRLLVVDHAGIGVETARAIAQEIEKI
;
A
#
# COMPACT_ATOMS: atom_id res chain seq x y z
N MET A 1 -7.44 -40.73 8.78
CA MET A 1 -7.07 -40.30 7.40
C MET A 1 -8.38 -40.00 6.70
N VAL A 2 -8.66 -38.74 6.36
CA VAL A 2 -9.91 -38.38 5.68
C VAL A 2 -9.70 -38.63 4.19
N GLU A 3 -10.34 -39.65 3.63
CA GLU A 3 -10.38 -39.86 2.18
C GLU A 3 -11.26 -38.77 1.57
N VAL A 4 -10.63 -37.77 0.96
CA VAL A 4 -11.33 -36.79 0.12
C VAL A 4 -11.74 -37.51 -1.16
N SER A 5 -13.05 -37.65 -1.39
CA SER A 5 -13.59 -38.20 -2.62
C SER A 5 -13.02 -37.45 -3.84
N ARG A 6 -12.71 -38.15 -4.93
CA ARG A 6 -12.24 -37.52 -6.18
C ARG A 6 -13.15 -36.40 -6.66
N ASN A 7 -14.46 -36.50 -6.40
CA ASN A 7 -15.43 -35.46 -6.73
C ASN A 7 -15.28 -34.21 -5.85
N ASP A 8 -14.94 -34.38 -4.57
CA ASP A 8 -14.72 -33.26 -3.65
C ASP A 8 -13.39 -32.56 -3.96
N ALA A 9 -12.37 -33.33 -4.35
CA ALA A 9 -11.11 -32.77 -4.85
C ALA A 9 -11.31 -31.96 -6.15
N ALA A 10 -12.12 -32.45 -7.09
CA ALA A 10 -12.43 -31.73 -8.33
C ALA A 10 -13.22 -30.44 -8.08
N LYS A 11 -14.19 -30.45 -7.16
CA LYS A 11 -14.94 -29.25 -6.75
C LYS A 11 -14.03 -28.22 -6.09
N LEU A 12 -13.13 -28.65 -5.21
CA LEU A 12 -12.13 -27.78 -4.58
C LEU A 12 -11.20 -27.14 -5.62
N LEU A 13 -10.68 -27.94 -6.56
CA LEU A 13 -9.82 -27.42 -7.62
C LEU A 13 -10.53 -26.39 -8.50
N LYS A 14 -11.81 -26.64 -8.84
CA LYS A 14 -12.61 -25.68 -9.58
C LYS A 14 -12.85 -24.40 -8.78
N ALA A 15 -13.25 -24.49 -7.51
CA ALA A 15 -13.45 -23.32 -6.66
C ALA A 15 -12.16 -22.49 -6.49
N ILE A 16 -11.00 -23.16 -6.41
CA ILE A 16 -9.70 -22.49 -6.38
C ILE A 16 -9.40 -21.80 -7.71
N ALA A 17 -9.74 -22.42 -8.85
CA ALA A 17 -9.55 -21.82 -10.17
C ALA A 17 -10.46 -20.60 -10.37
N ASP A 18 -11.74 -20.71 -10.03
CA ASP A 18 -12.73 -19.63 -10.12
C ASP A 18 -12.29 -18.44 -9.23
N PHE A 19 -11.89 -18.72 -7.99
CA PHE A 19 -11.34 -17.70 -7.08
C PHE A 19 -10.08 -17.01 -7.64
N GLN A 20 -9.20 -17.76 -8.32
CA GLN A 20 -8.00 -17.19 -8.95
C GLN A 20 -8.34 -16.26 -10.11
N GLU A 21 -9.36 -16.60 -10.89
CA GLU A 21 -9.84 -15.76 -11.98
C GLU A 21 -10.43 -14.45 -11.45
N ASP A 22 -11.24 -14.52 -10.39
CA ASP A 22 -11.83 -13.35 -9.76
C ASP A 22 -10.78 -12.43 -9.12
N MET A 23 -9.78 -13.00 -8.45
CA MET A 23 -8.66 -12.24 -7.91
C MET A 23 -7.82 -11.56 -9.01
N ALA A 24 -7.70 -12.18 -10.19
CA ALA A 24 -7.02 -11.56 -11.32
C ALA A 24 -7.79 -10.33 -11.84
N LYS A 25 -9.12 -10.37 -11.88
CA LYS A 25 -9.99 -9.23 -12.24
C LYS A 25 -9.88 -8.09 -11.22
N LEU A 26 -9.82 -8.44 -9.93
CA LEU A 26 -9.74 -7.46 -8.83
C LEU A 26 -8.37 -6.78 -8.70
N ARG A 27 -7.33 -7.30 -9.35
CA ARG A 27 -5.96 -6.79 -9.21
C ARG A 27 -5.87 -5.29 -9.49
N SER A 28 -6.33 -4.82 -10.66
CA SER A 28 -6.21 -3.41 -11.04
C SER A 28 -6.97 -2.47 -10.08
N PRO A 29 -8.24 -2.74 -9.72
CA PRO A 29 -8.97 -1.96 -8.72
C PRO A 29 -8.26 -1.88 -7.36
N LEU A 30 -7.70 -2.99 -6.87
CA LEU A 30 -6.99 -3.02 -5.59
C LEU A 30 -5.70 -2.21 -5.61
N VAL A 31 -4.95 -2.28 -6.72
CA VAL A 31 -3.76 -1.46 -6.95
C VAL A 31 -4.11 0.04 -6.97
N ASP A 32 -5.24 0.39 -7.58
CA ASP A 32 -5.71 1.77 -7.65
C ASP A 32 -6.08 2.33 -6.27
N VAL A 33 -6.77 1.54 -5.44
CA VAL A 33 -7.10 1.92 -4.06
C VAL A 33 -5.82 2.18 -3.28
N ALA A 34 -4.86 1.25 -3.32
CA ALA A 34 -3.58 1.41 -2.63
C ALA A 34 -2.76 2.60 -3.15
N SER A 35 -2.75 2.83 -4.46
CA SER A 35 -2.06 3.97 -5.07
C SER A 35 -2.66 5.31 -4.59
N LYS A 36 -4.00 5.39 -4.51
CA LYS A 36 -4.71 6.56 -3.99
C LYS A 36 -4.42 6.77 -2.50
N ASP A 37 -4.39 5.70 -1.72
CA ASP A 37 -4.08 5.71 -0.30
C ASP A 37 -2.69 6.31 -0.03
N VAL A 38 -1.66 5.74 -0.66
CA VAL A 38 -0.29 6.23 -0.57
C VAL A 38 -0.23 7.70 -1.00
N ALA A 39 -0.86 8.08 -2.10
CA ALA A 39 -0.88 9.47 -2.57
C ALA A 39 -1.53 10.44 -1.55
N LYS A 40 -2.61 10.05 -0.86
CA LYS A 40 -3.21 10.86 0.23
C LYS A 40 -2.25 11.01 1.41
N ARG A 41 -1.52 9.97 1.77
CA ARG A 41 -0.53 10.01 2.85
C ARG A 41 0.66 10.91 2.53
N PHE A 42 1.17 10.88 1.29
CA PHE A 42 2.19 11.83 0.83
C PHE A 42 1.69 13.28 0.87
N ARG A 43 0.45 13.54 0.43
CA ARG A 43 -0.15 14.88 0.46
C ARG A 43 -0.37 15.43 1.87
N SER A 44 -0.66 14.57 2.85
CA SER A 44 -0.85 14.96 4.25
C SER A 44 0.46 15.05 5.06
N SER A 45 1.62 14.96 4.40
CA SER A 45 2.90 15.02 5.10
C SER A 45 3.13 16.37 5.79
N PRO A 46 3.39 16.39 7.12
CA PRO A 46 3.58 17.64 7.85
C PRO A 46 4.93 18.28 7.54
N ARG A 47 5.08 19.54 7.95
CA ARG A 47 6.37 20.24 7.95
C ARG A 47 7.40 19.50 8.79
N VAL A 48 8.68 19.58 8.40
CA VAL A 48 9.77 18.85 9.09
C VAL A 48 9.90 19.19 10.57
N ARG A 49 9.50 20.40 10.99
CA ARG A 49 9.56 20.87 12.38
C ARG A 49 8.28 20.60 13.19
N ALA A 50 7.22 20.11 12.54
CA ALA A 50 5.93 19.88 13.19
C ALA A 50 5.71 18.39 13.43
N THR A 51 5.19 18.05 14.60
CA THR A 51 4.54 16.76 14.83
C THR A 51 3.08 16.90 14.43
N ALA A 52 2.56 16.00 13.61
CA ALA A 52 1.15 16.03 13.21
C ALA A 52 0.61 14.63 12.95
N GLN A 53 -0.71 14.51 13.01
CA GLN A 53 -1.42 13.33 12.55
C GLN A 53 -1.53 13.37 11.02
N VAL A 54 -1.12 12.29 10.37
CA VAL A 54 -1.27 12.09 8.92
C VAL A 54 -2.49 11.24 8.61
N TYR A 55 -2.87 11.20 7.33
CA TYR A 55 -3.95 10.35 6.84
C TYR A 55 -3.82 8.90 7.36
N GLY A 56 -4.94 8.30 7.79
CA GLY A 56 -4.98 7.00 8.45
C GLY A 56 -4.70 7.05 9.96
N GLY A 57 -4.73 8.24 10.57
CA GLY A 57 -4.68 8.42 12.02
C GLY A 57 -3.30 8.30 12.66
N VAL A 58 -2.25 8.09 11.87
CA VAL A 58 -0.88 7.88 12.36
C VAL A 58 -0.21 9.20 12.70
N GLN A 59 0.50 9.27 13.82
CA GLN A 59 1.26 10.46 14.20
C GLN A 59 2.69 10.41 13.66
N TRP A 60 3.13 11.46 12.96
CA TRP A 60 4.51 11.60 12.52
C TRP A 60 5.23 12.65 13.34
N ALA A 61 6.24 12.21 14.10
CA ALA A 61 7.09 13.10 14.89
C ALA A 61 7.93 14.02 14.00
N ARG A 62 8.14 15.26 14.48
CA ARG A 62 9.10 16.20 13.89
C ARG A 62 10.49 15.56 13.71
N LEU A 63 11.24 16.02 12.71
CA LEU A 63 12.64 15.65 12.55
C LEU A 63 13.50 16.25 13.67
N SER A 64 14.57 15.54 14.04
CA SER A 64 15.49 16.02 15.07
C SER A 64 16.27 17.24 14.57
N GLU A 65 16.59 18.16 15.49
CA GLU A 65 17.40 19.34 15.15
C GLU A 65 18.78 18.94 14.63
N GLY A 66 19.39 17.86 15.15
CA GLY A 66 20.66 17.35 14.64
C GLY A 66 20.58 16.89 13.18
N TYR A 67 19.46 16.30 12.76
CA TYR A 67 19.23 15.97 11.36
C TYR A 67 19.05 17.22 10.50
N LEU A 68 18.28 18.21 10.97
CA LEU A 68 18.05 19.45 10.22
C LEU A 68 19.31 20.32 10.10
N ARG A 69 20.21 20.28 11.08
CA ARG A 69 21.52 20.95 10.99
C ARG A 69 22.43 20.30 9.95
N SER A 70 22.43 18.97 9.85
CA SER A 70 23.22 18.26 8.83
C SER A 70 22.60 18.29 7.43
N ARG A 71 21.32 18.68 7.32
CA ARG A 71 20.56 18.84 6.07
C ARG A 71 19.83 20.19 6.04
N PRO A 72 20.56 21.31 5.92
CA PRO A 72 19.97 22.65 5.96
C PRO A 72 18.96 22.89 4.81
N ASP A 73 19.15 22.21 3.68
CA ASP A 73 18.22 22.17 2.54
C ASP A 73 16.82 21.66 2.89
N ARG A 74 16.68 20.94 4.01
CA ARG A 74 15.42 20.31 4.44
C ARG A 74 14.61 21.15 5.42
N VAL A 75 15.18 22.23 5.97
CA VAL A 75 14.64 22.97 7.12
C VAL A 75 13.24 23.55 6.89
N THR A 76 12.93 23.95 5.66
CA THR A 76 11.65 24.55 5.27
C THR A 76 10.69 23.55 4.62
N GLY A 77 11.11 22.29 4.46
CA GLY A 77 10.36 21.28 3.73
C GLY A 77 9.28 20.55 4.55
N THR A 78 8.67 19.56 3.91
CA THR A 78 7.83 18.56 4.56
C THR A 78 8.61 17.28 4.85
N GLN A 79 8.10 16.52 5.80
CA GLN A 79 8.71 15.29 6.30
C GLN A 79 8.94 14.26 5.18
N LEU A 80 7.98 14.14 4.26
CA LEU A 80 8.09 13.41 3.00
C LEU A 80 8.17 14.40 1.83
N ILE A 81 9.33 15.04 1.65
CA ILE A 81 9.76 15.47 0.32
C ILE A 81 10.74 14.43 -0.19
N ASP A 82 10.19 13.58 -1.03
CA ASP A 82 10.94 12.75 -1.92
C ASP A 82 10.82 13.37 -3.33
N SER A 83 11.83 13.18 -4.16
CA SER A 83 11.92 13.53 -5.59
C SER A 83 10.78 12.97 -6.48
N GLY A 84 9.69 12.52 -5.85
CA GLY A 84 8.64 11.68 -6.38
C GLY A 84 9.07 10.24 -6.63
N LEU A 85 10.32 9.85 -6.38
CA LEU A 85 10.85 8.52 -6.68
C LEU A 85 10.23 7.43 -5.81
N LEU A 86 10.20 7.63 -4.50
CA LEU A 86 9.45 6.83 -3.52
C LEU A 86 7.94 6.88 -3.81
N ARG A 87 7.36 8.04 -4.14
CA ARG A 87 5.93 8.10 -4.50
C ARG A 87 5.62 7.29 -5.77
N ARG A 88 6.45 7.43 -6.81
CA ARG A 88 6.32 6.71 -8.08
C ARG A 88 6.60 5.22 -7.92
N SER A 89 7.46 4.83 -7.00
CA SER A 89 7.79 3.41 -6.79
C SER A 89 6.66 2.61 -6.13
N PHE A 90 5.57 3.23 -5.69
CA PHE A 90 4.34 2.51 -5.30
C PHE A 90 3.37 2.28 -6.47
N LEU A 91 3.65 2.80 -7.67
CA LEU A 91 2.80 2.64 -8.85
C LEU A 91 3.14 1.35 -9.60
N GLU A 92 2.12 0.59 -10.04
CA GLU A 92 2.31 -0.67 -10.78
C GLU A 92 3.23 -0.49 -12.01
N GLY A 93 4.07 -1.50 -12.26
CA GLY A 93 5.02 -1.50 -13.37
C GLY A 93 6.24 -0.58 -13.21
N ARG A 94 6.42 0.08 -12.05
CA ARG A 94 7.58 0.93 -11.81
C ARG A 94 8.78 0.18 -11.21
N PRO A 95 10.02 0.55 -11.59
CA PRO A 95 11.22 0.02 -10.96
C PRO A 95 11.16 0.24 -9.46
N GLY A 96 11.33 -0.86 -8.75
CA GLY A 96 11.38 -0.88 -7.32
C GLY A 96 10.05 -0.85 -6.57
N ASN A 97 8.98 -1.24 -7.25
CA ASN A 97 7.69 -1.48 -6.64
C ASN A 97 7.55 -2.92 -6.13
N ILE A 98 6.94 -3.08 -4.96
CA ILE A 98 6.35 -4.33 -4.47
C ILE A 98 4.85 -4.09 -4.41
N THR A 99 4.22 -4.01 -5.57
CA THR A 99 2.76 -4.13 -5.67
C THR A 99 2.52 -5.53 -6.20
N ILE A 100 2.45 -6.47 -5.26
CA ILE A 100 2.22 -7.87 -5.57
C ILE A 100 0.78 -8.14 -5.16
N ALA A 101 -0.11 -8.18 -6.14
CA ALA A 101 -1.39 -8.82 -5.99
C ALA A 101 -1.22 -10.24 -6.55
N SER A 102 -0.95 -11.19 -5.67
CA SER A 102 -0.83 -12.61 -6.00
C SER A 102 -1.92 -13.42 -5.31
N LYS A 103 -2.02 -14.70 -5.67
CA LYS A 103 -3.04 -15.65 -5.20
C LYS A 103 -3.21 -15.70 -3.67
N ASN A 104 -2.12 -15.48 -2.92
CA ASN A 104 -2.08 -15.65 -1.46
C ASN A 104 -1.63 -14.40 -0.71
N GLU A 105 -1.24 -13.34 -1.43
CA GLU A 105 -0.61 -12.19 -0.80
C GLU A 105 -0.92 -10.94 -1.61
N LEU A 106 -1.51 -9.96 -0.93
CA LEU A 106 -1.62 -8.60 -1.40
C LEU A 106 -0.56 -7.78 -0.66
N ARG A 107 0.59 -7.58 -1.29
CA ARG A 107 1.68 -6.75 -0.76
C ARG A 107 1.64 -5.39 -1.40
N PHE A 108 1.73 -4.39 -0.54
CA PHE A 108 1.97 -3.01 -0.92
C PHE A 108 3.26 -2.53 -0.29
N GLY A 109 4.15 -2.00 -1.11
CA GLY A 109 5.47 -1.62 -0.67
C GLY A 109 6.31 -1.16 -1.83
N SER A 110 7.45 -0.56 -1.52
CA SER A 110 8.51 -0.35 -2.49
C SER A 110 9.72 -1.17 -2.04
N ASN A 111 10.42 -1.80 -2.98
CA ASN A 111 11.65 -2.53 -2.70
C ASN A 111 12.85 -1.58 -2.49
N LEU A 112 12.63 -0.27 -2.67
CA LEU A 112 13.65 0.72 -2.44
C LEU A 112 14.07 0.64 -0.98
N GLU A 113 15.37 0.51 -0.74
CA GLU A 113 15.94 0.51 0.61
C GLU A 113 15.47 1.73 1.43
N ARG A 114 15.35 2.88 0.74
CA ARG A 114 14.81 4.11 1.33
C ARG A 114 13.37 3.95 1.84
N ALA A 115 12.54 3.15 1.18
CA ALA A 115 11.18 2.85 1.62
C ALA A 115 11.18 2.06 2.93
N VAL A 116 12.06 1.06 3.05
CA VAL A 116 12.20 0.26 4.27
C VAL A 116 12.63 1.14 5.45
N VAL A 117 13.64 1.98 5.25
CA VAL A 117 14.13 2.91 6.29
C VAL A 117 13.04 3.90 6.70
N GLN A 118 12.30 4.44 5.73
CA GLN A 118 11.19 5.35 6.02
C GLN A 118 10.07 4.64 6.74
N HIS A 119 9.66 3.44 6.30
CA HIS A 119 8.59 2.66 6.93
C HIS A 119 8.86 2.37 8.41
N ARG A 120 10.11 2.04 8.77
CA ARG A 120 10.52 1.84 10.18
C ARG A 120 10.37 3.09 11.04
N ARG A 121 10.60 4.27 10.47
CA ARG A 121 10.52 5.55 11.18
C ARG A 121 9.10 6.15 11.13
N ARG A 122 8.37 5.83 10.07
CA ARG A 122 7.10 6.41 9.64
C ARG A 122 6.40 5.39 8.78
N LEU A 123 5.37 4.75 9.30
CA LEU A 123 4.60 3.79 8.53
C LEU A 123 4.07 4.47 7.25
N LEU A 124 4.49 3.98 6.09
CA LEU A 124 4.09 4.52 4.78
C LEU A 124 2.78 3.92 4.28
N VAL A 125 2.53 2.66 4.64
CA VAL A 125 1.29 1.91 4.37
C VAL A 125 0.76 1.47 5.72
N VAL A 126 -0.51 1.74 5.99
CA VAL A 126 -1.18 1.35 7.24
C VAL A 126 -2.60 0.95 6.92
N ASP A 127 -3.05 -0.15 7.50
CA ASP A 127 -4.44 -0.54 7.44
C ASP A 127 -5.30 0.42 8.28
N HIS A 128 -6.36 0.97 7.69
CA HIS A 128 -7.29 1.85 8.37
C HIS A 128 -8.69 1.78 7.75
N ALA A 129 -9.74 2.09 8.52
CA ALA A 129 -11.14 1.96 8.09
C ALA A 129 -11.43 2.53 6.68
N GLY A 130 -10.83 3.67 6.32
CA GLY A 130 -10.97 4.25 4.99
C GLY A 130 -10.50 3.36 3.82
N ILE A 131 -9.39 2.62 3.98
CA ILE A 131 -8.86 1.74 2.93
C ILE A 131 -9.73 0.49 2.79
N GLY A 132 -10.26 -0.04 3.89
CA GLY A 132 -11.18 -1.17 3.91
C GLY A 132 -12.48 -0.86 3.17
N VAL A 133 -13.05 0.34 3.37
CA VAL A 133 -14.25 0.79 2.64
C VAL A 133 -13.96 0.98 1.15
N GLU A 134 -12.84 1.59 0.78
CA GLU A 134 -12.46 1.78 -0.63
C GLU A 134 -12.20 0.45 -1.33
N THR A 135 -11.58 -0.50 -0.63
CA THR A 135 -11.33 -1.87 -1.09
C THR A 135 -12.64 -2.62 -1.30
N ALA A 136 -13.54 -2.62 -0.32
CA ALA A 136 -14.84 -3.27 -0.42
C ALA A 136 -15.68 -2.70 -1.56
N ARG A 137 -15.65 -1.38 -1.77
CA ARG A 137 -16.31 -0.71 -2.89
C ARG A 137 -15.72 -1.13 -4.23
N ALA A 138 -14.39 -1.17 -4.34
CA ALA A 138 -13.71 -1.59 -5.57
C ALA A 138 -14.06 -3.03 -5.94
N ILE A 139 -14.18 -3.92 -4.95
CA ILE A 139 -14.61 -5.31 -5.14
C ILE A 139 -16.06 -5.36 -5.61
N ALA A 140 -16.98 -4.67 -4.94
CA ALA A 140 -18.40 -4.66 -5.31
C ALA A 140 -18.63 -4.16 -6.75
N GLN A 141 -17.92 -3.10 -7.15
CA GLN A 141 -18.01 -2.55 -8.51
C GLN A 141 -17.53 -3.50 -9.59
N GLU A 142 -16.59 -4.41 -9.27
CA GLU A 142 -16.09 -5.37 -10.25
C GLU A 142 -16.99 -6.61 -10.33
N ILE A 143 -17.61 -7.00 -9.21
CA ILE A 143 -18.61 -8.07 -9.17
C ILE A 143 -19.86 -7.67 -9.97
N GLU A 144 -20.31 -6.40 -9.90
CA GLU A 144 -21.46 -5.90 -10.66
C GLU A 144 -21.27 -5.89 -12.19
N LYS A 145 -20.04 -6.07 -12.68
CA LYS A 145 -19.73 -6.09 -14.13
C LYS A 145 -19.72 -7.50 -14.74
N ILE A 146 -19.77 -8.53 -13.89
CA ILE A 146 -19.75 -9.96 -14.27
C ILE A 146 -21.19 -10.46 -14.38
#